data_AF-A0A1Q1NKY7-F1
#
_entry.id   AF-A0A1Q1NKY7-F1
#
_cell.length_a   1.000
_cell.length_b   1.000
_cell.length_c   1.000
_cell.angle_alpha   90.00
_cell.angle_beta   90.00
_cell.angle_gamma   90.00
#
_symmetry.space_group_name_H-M   'P 1'
#
loop_
_entity.id
_entity.type
_entity.pdbx_description
1 polymer ?
#
loop_
_entity_poly.entity_id
_entity_poly.type
_entity_poly.pdbx_seq_one_letter_code
_entity_poly.pdbx_strand_id
1 'polypeptide(L)'
;FPLGCAFDESIVHYKHFKDNPDYNNPLYNTKNGVYSEGCGLENVMVSWGHDDYMYMVAKKNGTTLPPAGLFVIRFHSFYALHHGGAYRHLMNEEDVKNLKWLEIFSKYDLYSKSKVRVDVEKVKPYYMSLIEKYFPAKLKW
;
A
#
# COMPACT_ATOMS: atom_id res chain seq x y z
N PHE A 1 0.24 5.28 -6.11
CA PHE A 1 -0.66 6.45 -6.26
C PHE A 1 -1.95 5.98 -6.92
N PRO A 2 -3.10 6.64 -6.74
CA PRO A 2 -4.35 6.18 -7.33
C PRO A 2 -4.39 6.50 -8.83
N LEU A 3 -5.00 5.61 -9.61
CA LEU A 3 -5.30 5.79 -11.02
C LEU A 3 -6.75 6.25 -11.17
N GLY A 4 -7.13 6.87 -12.30
CA GLY A 4 -8.52 7.25 -12.54
C GLY A 4 -9.02 8.47 -11.76
N CYS A 5 -8.13 9.20 -11.06
CA CYS A 5 -8.38 10.52 -10.50
C CYS A 5 -7.12 11.39 -10.65
N ALA A 6 -7.23 12.70 -10.38
CA ALA A 6 -6.14 13.63 -10.58
C ALA A 6 -4.89 13.21 -9.80
N PHE A 7 -3.74 13.26 -10.48
CA PHE A 7 -2.45 13.06 -9.82
C PHE A 7 -2.13 14.26 -8.93
N ASP A 8 -1.79 14.00 -7.69
CA ASP A 8 -1.38 14.99 -6.68
C ASP A 8 0.12 15.29 -6.77
N GLU A 9 0.49 16.56 -6.54
CA GLU A 9 1.87 17.04 -6.65
C GLU A 9 2.82 16.43 -5.60
N SER A 10 2.29 15.86 -4.51
CA SER A 10 3.07 15.11 -3.52
C SER A 10 3.66 13.80 -4.06
N ILE A 11 3.22 13.32 -5.23
CA ILE A 11 3.82 12.13 -5.84
C ILE A 11 5.24 12.44 -6.32
N VAL A 12 6.19 11.57 -5.97
CA VAL A 12 7.59 11.69 -6.35
C VAL A 12 7.73 11.83 -7.87
N HIS A 13 8.45 12.87 -8.29
CA HIS A 13 8.64 13.25 -9.69
C HIS A 13 7.34 13.51 -10.48
N TYR A 14 6.35 14.14 -9.84
CA TYR A 14 5.05 14.51 -10.43
C TYR A 14 5.11 15.08 -11.86
N LYS A 15 6.15 15.85 -12.20
CA LYS A 15 6.36 16.41 -13.54
C LYS A 15 6.25 15.41 -14.69
N HIS A 16 6.55 14.12 -14.47
CA HIS A 16 6.49 13.09 -15.50
C HIS A 16 5.06 12.60 -15.79
N PHE A 17 4.06 12.95 -14.97
CA PHE A 17 2.68 12.61 -15.28
C PHE A 17 2.10 13.37 -16.47
N LYS A 18 2.72 14.48 -16.91
CA LYS A 18 2.25 15.25 -18.07
C LYS A 18 2.17 14.42 -19.35
N ASP A 19 3.01 13.39 -19.47
CA ASP A 19 3.05 12.48 -20.61
C ASP A 19 2.11 11.28 -20.45
N ASN A 20 1.48 11.11 -19.29
CA ASN A 20 0.48 10.07 -19.06
C ASN A 20 -0.84 10.47 -19.76
N PRO A 21 -1.43 9.61 -20.59
CA PRO A 21 -2.70 9.92 -21.29
C PRO A 21 -3.85 10.28 -20.33
N ASP A 22 -3.84 9.77 -19.11
CA ASP A 22 -4.88 10.07 -18.11
C ASP A 22 -4.76 11.48 -17.52
N TYR A 23 -3.60 12.13 -17.63
CA TYR A 23 -3.33 13.44 -17.02
C TYR A 23 -4.26 14.54 -17.53
N ASN A 24 -4.52 14.56 -18.85
CA ASN A 24 -5.41 15.53 -19.49
C ASN A 24 -6.78 14.94 -19.80
N ASN A 25 -7.07 13.70 -19.37
CA ASN A 25 -8.36 13.07 -19.61
C ASN A 25 -9.41 13.68 -18.67
N PRO A 26 -10.48 14.33 -19.19
CA PRO A 26 -11.49 14.99 -18.35
C PRO A 26 -12.25 14.03 -17.41
N LEU A 27 -12.23 12.72 -17.69
CA LEU A 27 -12.83 11.70 -16.82
C LEU A 27 -11.96 11.41 -15.59
N TYR A 28 -10.64 11.63 -15.69
CA TYR A 28 -9.66 11.20 -14.69
C TYR A 28 -8.90 12.37 -14.06
N ASN A 29 -8.93 13.57 -14.64
CA ASN A 29 -8.15 14.71 -14.17
C ASN A 29 -8.86 15.59 -13.12
N THR A 30 -9.98 15.13 -12.57
CA THR A 30 -10.67 15.80 -11.46
C THR A 30 -10.27 15.20 -10.11
N LYS A 31 -10.51 15.93 -9.01
CA LYS A 31 -10.15 15.51 -7.64
C LYS A 31 -10.58 14.07 -7.32
N ASN A 32 -11.78 13.68 -7.73
CA ASN A 32 -12.32 12.35 -7.47
C ASN A 32 -12.28 11.44 -8.71
N GLY A 33 -12.22 12.00 -9.92
CA GLY A 33 -12.25 11.24 -11.17
C GLY A 33 -13.41 10.25 -11.20
N VAL A 34 -13.10 8.95 -11.30
CA VAL A 34 -14.10 7.86 -11.32
C VAL A 34 -14.62 7.45 -9.94
N TYR A 35 -14.09 8.01 -8.86
CA TYR A 35 -14.41 7.60 -7.49
C TYR A 35 -15.48 8.47 -6.84
N SER A 36 -16.20 7.87 -5.90
CA SER A 36 -17.03 8.62 -4.94
C SER A 36 -16.17 9.06 -3.75
N GLU A 37 -16.51 10.20 -3.16
CA GLU A 37 -15.87 10.65 -1.91
C GLU A 37 -16.12 9.64 -0.79
N GLY A 38 -15.09 9.33 0.00
CA GLY A 38 -15.16 8.36 1.10
C GLY A 38 -15.43 6.92 0.67
N CYS A 39 -15.20 6.57 -0.61
CA CYS A 39 -15.49 5.23 -1.14
C CYS A 39 -14.68 4.10 -0.48
N GLY A 40 -13.61 4.41 0.25
CA GLY A 40 -12.71 3.43 0.83
C GLY A 40 -11.59 3.06 -0.12
N LEU A 41 -10.35 3.01 0.41
CA LEU A 41 -9.17 2.69 -0.38
C LEU A 41 -9.23 1.27 -0.97
N GLU A 42 -10.04 0.39 -0.41
CA GLU A 42 -10.29 -0.94 -0.97
C GLU A 42 -10.94 -0.90 -2.36
N ASN A 43 -11.69 0.18 -2.65
CA ASN A 43 -12.39 0.43 -3.92
C ASN A 43 -11.61 1.36 -4.86
N VAL A 44 -10.43 1.83 -4.43
CA VAL A 44 -9.56 2.68 -5.24
C VAL A 44 -8.57 1.81 -5.99
N MET A 45 -8.47 2.01 -7.31
CA MET A 45 -7.40 1.40 -8.10
C MET A 45 -6.10 2.16 -7.85
N VAL A 46 -5.17 1.53 -7.14
CA VAL A 46 -3.81 2.06 -6.95
C VAL A 46 -2.91 1.53 -8.06
N SER A 47 -1.93 2.33 -8.46
CA SER A 47 -0.90 1.95 -9.43
C SER A 47 -0.35 0.56 -9.14
N TRP A 48 -0.50 -0.35 -10.09
CA TRP A 48 -0.12 -1.75 -9.95
C TRP A 48 1.33 -1.93 -9.52
N GLY A 49 1.57 -2.83 -8.55
CA GLY A 49 2.89 -3.07 -7.98
C GLY A 49 2.89 -4.22 -6.98
N HIS A 50 3.98 -4.35 -6.22
CA HIS A 50 4.16 -5.42 -5.25
C HIS A 50 3.15 -5.36 -4.09
N ASP A 51 2.68 -4.16 -3.73
CA ASP A 51 1.66 -3.94 -2.70
C ASP A 51 0.37 -4.73 -2.98
N ASP A 52 -0.31 -4.45 -4.09
CA ASP A 52 -1.56 -5.12 -4.48
C ASP A 52 -1.31 -6.60 -4.79
N TYR A 53 -0.21 -6.92 -5.46
CA TYR A 53 0.16 -8.31 -5.73
C TYR A 53 0.30 -9.13 -4.44
N MET A 54 1.10 -8.66 -3.48
CA MET A 54 1.33 -9.38 -2.22
C MET A 54 0.08 -9.41 -1.35
N TYR A 55 -0.74 -8.35 -1.34
CA TYR A 55 -2.05 -8.36 -0.70
C TYR A 55 -2.95 -9.47 -1.28
N MET A 56 -3.00 -9.60 -2.60
CA MET A 56 -3.76 -10.65 -3.26
C MET A 56 -3.21 -12.05 -2.98
N VAL A 57 -1.89 -12.25 -3.05
CA VAL A 57 -1.24 -13.52 -2.68
C VAL A 57 -1.62 -13.89 -1.25
N ALA A 58 -1.48 -12.97 -0.30
CA ALA A 58 -1.80 -13.22 1.10
C ALA A 58 -3.29 -13.60 1.29
N LYS A 59 -4.22 -12.84 0.70
CA LYS A 59 -5.66 -13.13 0.78
C LYS A 59 -6.03 -14.45 0.09
N LYS A 60 -5.55 -14.70 -1.12
CA LYS A 60 -5.91 -15.90 -1.90
C LYS A 60 -5.33 -17.19 -1.32
N ASN A 61 -4.25 -17.10 -0.55
CA ASN A 61 -3.70 -18.22 0.21
C ASN A 61 -4.32 -18.38 1.61
N GLY A 62 -5.33 -17.58 1.97
CA GLY A 62 -6.04 -17.73 3.24
C GLY A 62 -5.19 -17.40 4.47
N THR A 63 -4.36 -16.35 4.39
CA THR A 63 -3.60 -15.88 5.56
C THR A 63 -4.50 -15.59 6.76
N THR A 64 -3.98 -15.78 7.97
CA THR A 64 -4.63 -15.41 9.23
C THR A 64 -4.07 -14.10 9.81
N LEU A 65 -3.31 -13.33 9.03
CA LEU A 65 -2.89 -11.98 9.43
C LEU A 65 -4.11 -11.11 9.78
N PRO A 66 -3.99 -10.24 10.79
CA PRO A 66 -5.06 -9.30 11.12
C PRO A 66 -5.31 -8.32 9.97
N PRO A 67 -6.52 -7.75 9.84
CA PRO A 67 -6.85 -6.77 8.79
C PRO A 67 -5.84 -5.62 8.67
N ALA A 68 -5.35 -5.10 9.81
CA ALA A 68 -4.32 -4.07 9.83
C ALA A 68 -3.00 -4.49 9.14
N GLY A 69 -2.60 -5.76 9.26
CA GLY A 69 -1.41 -6.27 8.57
C GLY A 69 -1.58 -6.31 7.06
N LEU A 70 -2.76 -6.72 6.58
CA LEU A 70 -3.11 -6.70 5.16
C LEU A 70 -3.21 -5.28 4.61
N PHE A 71 -3.75 -4.34 5.40
CA PHE A 71 -3.81 -2.93 5.05
C PHE A 71 -2.40 -2.35 4.85
N VAL A 72 -1.48 -2.66 5.77
CA VAL A 72 -0.08 -2.22 5.65
C VAL A 72 0.57 -2.80 4.40
N ILE A 73 0.43 -4.11 4.15
CA ILE A 73 0.99 -4.74 2.93
C ILE A 73 0.49 -4.04 1.66
N ARG A 74 -0.81 -3.71 1.59
CA ARG A 74 -1.43 -3.15 0.40
C ARG A 74 -1.11 -1.66 0.14
N PHE A 75 -0.72 -0.91 1.16
CA PHE A 75 -0.60 0.55 1.03
C PHE A 75 0.74 1.13 1.48
N HIS A 76 1.73 0.31 1.85
CA HIS A 76 3.03 0.79 2.36
C HIS A 76 3.86 1.56 1.32
N SER A 77 3.58 1.40 0.03
CA SER A 77 4.20 2.20 -1.03
C SER A 77 3.41 3.47 -1.34
N PHE A 78 2.26 3.70 -0.72
CA PHE A 78 1.39 4.84 -1.01
C PHE A 78 1.83 6.11 -0.26
N TYR A 79 3.07 6.55 -0.47
CA TYR A 79 3.68 7.69 0.23
C TYR A 79 2.91 9.01 0.09
N ALA A 80 2.31 9.28 -1.07
CA ALA A 80 1.48 10.48 -1.24
C ALA A 80 0.35 10.55 -0.20
N LEU A 81 -0.19 9.40 0.23
CA LEU A 81 -1.19 9.30 1.28
C LEU A 81 -0.56 9.41 2.69
N HIS A 82 0.27 8.44 3.08
CA HIS A 82 0.70 8.30 4.48
C HIS A 82 1.86 9.21 4.88
N HIS A 83 2.54 9.85 3.93
CA HIS A 83 3.57 10.86 4.18
C HIS A 83 3.14 12.24 3.67
N GLY A 84 2.57 12.31 2.46
CA GLY A 84 2.13 13.55 1.83
C GLY A 84 0.77 14.06 2.30
N GLY A 85 -0.08 13.21 2.90
CA GLY A 85 -1.41 13.58 3.35
C GLY A 85 -2.46 13.76 2.24
N ALA A 86 -2.09 13.50 0.98
CA ALA A 86 -2.99 13.56 -0.17
C ALA A 86 -3.98 12.39 -0.18
N TYR A 87 -5.03 12.49 -1.01
CA TYR A 87 -6.03 11.43 -1.23
C TYR A 87 -6.89 11.01 -0.02
N ARG A 88 -6.83 11.75 1.09
CA ARG A 88 -7.66 11.49 2.28
C ARG A 88 -9.17 11.57 1.99
N HIS A 89 -9.58 12.29 0.95
CA HIS A 89 -10.98 12.36 0.52
C HIS A 89 -11.51 11.02 -0.03
N LEU A 90 -10.66 10.05 -0.35
CA LEU A 90 -11.09 8.73 -0.79
C LEU A 90 -11.21 7.72 0.36
N MET A 91 -10.66 8.05 1.54
CA MET A 91 -10.63 7.16 2.69
C MET A 91 -12.00 7.02 3.36
N ASN A 92 -12.35 5.81 3.78
CA ASN A 92 -13.46 5.56 4.69
C ASN A 92 -12.99 5.58 6.17
N GLU A 93 -13.91 5.35 7.12
CA GLU A 93 -13.57 5.34 8.55
C GLU A 93 -12.56 4.25 8.94
N GLU A 94 -12.59 3.10 8.28
CA GLU A 94 -11.68 1.98 8.55
C GLU A 94 -10.26 2.33 8.09
N ASP A 95 -10.12 2.92 6.90
CA ASP A 95 -8.84 3.40 6.38
C ASP A 95 -8.21 4.41 7.33
N VAL A 96 -9.00 5.35 7.86
CA VAL A 96 -8.52 6.37 8.81
C VAL A 96 -8.00 5.72 10.08
N LYS A 97 -8.69 4.70 10.60
CA LYS A 97 -8.24 3.94 11.78
C LYS A 97 -6.97 3.15 11.51
N ASN A 98 -6.80 2.63 10.29
CA ASN A 98 -5.64 1.81 9.90
C ASN A 98 -4.41 2.64 9.48
N LEU A 99 -4.59 3.91 9.10
CA LEU A 99 -3.49 4.78 8.66
C LEU A 99 -2.36 4.86 9.69
N LYS A 100 -2.68 4.87 10.99
CA LYS A 100 -1.67 4.86 12.07
C LYS A 100 -0.71 3.66 11.99
N TRP A 101 -1.19 2.49 11.55
CA TRP A 101 -0.36 1.30 11.42
C TRP A 101 0.62 1.42 10.25
N LEU A 102 0.17 2.06 9.18
CA LEU A 102 0.98 2.38 8.02
C LEU A 102 2.10 3.37 8.38
N GLU A 103 1.76 4.43 9.12
CA GLU A 103 2.73 5.41 9.62
C GLU A 103 3.77 4.76 10.54
N ILE A 104 3.36 3.85 11.43
CA ILE A 104 4.28 3.10 12.29
C ILE A 104 5.18 2.19 11.45
N PHE A 105 4.61 1.39 10.55
CA PHE A 105 5.37 0.46 9.70
C PHE A 105 6.40 1.18 8.84
N SER A 106 6.02 2.31 8.23
CA SER A 106 6.89 3.08 7.32
C SER A 106 8.21 3.50 7.95
N LYS A 107 8.23 3.73 9.28
CA LYS A 107 9.46 4.04 10.02
C LYS A 107 10.44 2.87 9.98
N TYR A 108 9.94 1.65 10.17
CA TYR A 108 10.78 0.45 10.14
C TYR A 108 11.19 0.11 8.71
N ASP A 109 10.28 0.16 7.73
CA ASP A 109 10.63 -0.09 6.33
C ASP A 109 11.72 0.87 5.84
N LEU A 110 11.57 2.17 6.11
CA LEU A 110 12.52 3.16 5.61
C LEU A 110 13.83 3.18 6.40
N TYR A 111 13.76 3.24 7.73
CA TYR A 111 14.94 3.56 8.56
C TYR A 111 15.68 2.33 9.09
N SER A 112 15.19 1.10 8.85
CA SER A 112 15.98 -0.12 9.11
C SER A 112 16.95 -0.47 7.98
N LYS A 113 16.86 0.22 6.83
CA LYS A 113 17.75 0.01 5.68
C LYS A 113 19.20 0.35 6.08
N SER A 114 20.03 -0.68 6.18
CA SER A 114 21.42 -0.58 6.64
C SER A 114 22.38 -1.32 5.72
N LYS A 115 23.64 -0.86 5.66
CA LYS A 115 24.73 -1.60 5.01
C LYS A 115 25.13 -2.84 5.81
N VAL A 116 24.89 -2.84 7.12
CA VAL A 116 25.13 -4.00 7.98
C VAL A 116 23.98 -4.99 7.79
N ARG A 117 24.32 -6.20 7.37
CA ARG A 117 23.34 -7.26 7.12
C ARG A 117 22.96 -7.97 8.41
N VAL A 118 21.69 -8.35 8.52
CA VAL A 118 21.21 -9.23 9.58
C VAL A 118 21.76 -10.64 9.36
N ASP A 119 22.14 -11.32 10.43
CA ASP A 119 22.42 -12.74 10.42
C ASP A 119 21.12 -13.52 10.23
N VAL A 120 20.89 -14.00 9.00
CA VAL A 120 19.66 -14.67 8.60
C VAL A 120 19.45 -15.97 9.38
N GLU A 121 20.50 -16.77 9.60
CA GLU A 121 20.36 -18.06 10.27
C GLU A 121 19.99 -17.89 11.74
N LYS A 122 20.47 -16.81 12.38
CA LYS A 122 20.09 -16.47 13.76
C LYS A 122 18.61 -16.10 13.89
N VAL A 123 18.03 -15.38 12.93
CA VAL A 123 16.64 -14.91 13.02
C VAL A 123 15.62 -15.85 12.37
N LYS A 124 16.06 -16.75 11.50
CA LYS A 124 15.22 -17.66 10.73
C LYS A 124 14.26 -18.50 11.59
N PRO A 125 14.66 -19.12 12.72
CA PRO A 125 13.73 -19.90 13.54
C PRO A 125 12.52 -19.09 14.02
N TYR A 126 12.76 -17.83 14.42
CA TYR A 126 11.70 -16.93 14.84
C TYR A 126 10.74 -16.60 13.69
N TYR A 127 11.25 -16.16 12.54
CA TYR A 127 10.39 -15.82 11.40
C TYR A 127 9.67 -17.04 10.81
N MET A 128 10.29 -18.22 10.81
CA MET A 128 9.63 -19.46 10.40
C MET A 128 8.42 -19.77 11.30
N SER A 129 8.53 -19.62 12.63
CA SER A 129 7.39 -19.79 13.54
C SER A 129 6.23 -18.83 13.25
N LEU A 130 6.54 -17.60 12.81
CA LEU A 130 5.52 -16.63 12.42
C LEU A 130 4.89 -16.97 11.08
N ILE A 131 5.68 -17.43 10.11
CA ILE A 131 5.18 -17.87 8.80
C ILE A 131 4.21 -19.04 9.00
N GLU A 132 4.60 -20.05 9.78
CA GLU A 132 3.75 -21.21 10.09
C GLU A 132 2.45 -20.84 10.82
N LYS A 133 2.50 -19.80 11.66
CA LYS A 133 1.32 -19.29 12.36
C LYS A 133 0.34 -18.58 11.42
N TYR A 134 0.85 -17.81 10.46
CA TYR A 134 0.03 -16.88 9.68
C TYR A 134 -0.24 -17.28 8.23
N PHE A 135 0.46 -18.28 7.71
CA PHE A 135 0.38 -18.72 6.32
C PHE A 135 0.41 -20.25 6.22
N PRO A 136 -0.22 -20.85 5.20
CA PRO A 136 -0.06 -22.27 4.94
C PRO A 136 1.37 -22.59 4.50
N ALA A 137 1.78 -23.86 4.67
CA ALA A 137 3.14 -24.32 4.38
C ALA A 137 3.58 -24.14 2.91
N LYS A 138 2.62 -24.06 1.97
CA LYS A 138 2.87 -23.80 0.55
C LYS A 138 1.94 -22.69 0.06
N LEU A 139 2.52 -21.71 -0.62
CA LEU A 139 1.81 -20.57 -1.20
C LEU A 139 1.71 -20.72 -2.72
N LYS A 140 0.59 -20.23 -3.28
CA LYS A 140 0.44 -19.94 -4.70
C LYS A 140 0.80 -18.47 -4.93
N TRP A 141 1.78 -18.25 -5.80
CA TRP A 141 2.27 -16.93 -6.19
C TRP A 141 1.66 -16.56 -7.54
#